data_AF-A0A8T5L8J9-F1
#
_entry.id   AF-A0A8T5L8J9-F1
#
_cell.length_a   1.000
_cell.length_b   1.000
_cell.length_c   1.000
_cell.angle_alpha   90.00
_cell.angle_beta   90.00
_cell.angle_gamma   90.00
#
_symmetry.space_group_name_H-M   'P 1'
#
loop_
_entity.id
_entity.type
_entity.pdbx_description
1 polymer ?
#
loop_
_entity_poly.entity_id
_entity_poly.type
_entity_poly.pdbx_seq_one_letter_code
_entity_poly.pdbx_strand_id
1 'polypeptide(L)'
;MKHIIFLTALLLIPLVFAETTFFDNPDDFFIMGDSTATSPTGEVTGGTTGGTTSGGSCLTNWSCSSWSSCMNGIQTRICTKERINCYADLKKKPTENQSCSVETENDTESEEGNLISQSSPVNFQNIITLVIGLIVIIGIAIFFVCKRHKKKRY
;
A
#
# COMPACT_ATOMS: atom_id res chain seq x y z
N MET A 1 -12.46 -33.95 -10.23
CA MET A 1 -13.46 -33.68 -9.16
C MET A 1 -12.83 -33.20 -7.86
N LYS A 2 -11.66 -33.72 -7.45
CA LYS A 2 -10.99 -33.32 -6.19
C LYS A 2 -10.48 -31.87 -6.15
N HIS A 3 -10.11 -31.30 -7.31
CA HIS A 3 -9.68 -29.90 -7.43
C HIS A 3 -10.82 -28.87 -7.38
N ILE A 4 -12.05 -29.29 -7.71
CA ILE A 4 -13.22 -28.39 -7.69
C ILE A 4 -13.65 -28.10 -6.25
N ILE A 5 -13.58 -29.11 -5.36
CA ILE A 5 -13.87 -28.95 -3.92
C ILE A 5 -12.86 -28.03 -3.23
N PHE A 6 -11.59 -28.06 -3.68
CA PHE A 6 -10.53 -27.20 -3.14
C PHE A 6 -10.70 -25.73 -3.56
N LEU A 7 -11.17 -25.48 -4.79
CA LEU A 7 -11.48 -24.13 -5.29
C LEU A 7 -12.72 -23.53 -4.63
N THR A 8 -13.75 -24.32 -4.32
CA THR A 8 -14.92 -23.85 -3.59
C THR A 8 -14.63 -23.55 -2.12
N ALA A 9 -13.69 -24.26 -1.50
CA ALA A 9 -13.25 -23.99 -0.13
C ALA A 9 -12.36 -22.73 -0.03
N LEU A 10 -11.57 -22.43 -1.06
CA LEU A 10 -10.71 -21.24 -1.11
C LEU A 10 -11.49 -19.93 -1.38
N LEU A 11 -12.66 -20.03 -2.03
CA LEU A 11 -13.53 -18.88 -2.33
C LEU A 11 -14.52 -18.50 -1.22
N LEU A 12 -14.68 -19.33 -0.18
CA LEU A 12 -15.59 -19.07 0.97
C LEU A 12 -14.87 -18.61 2.24
N ILE A 13 -13.55 -18.40 2.20
CA ILE A 13 -12.74 -17.88 3.31
C ILE A 13 -12.26 -16.48 2.90
N PRO A 14 -13.13 -15.47 2.95
CA PRO A 14 -12.98 -14.53 4.07
C PRO A 14 -14.31 -13.86 4.45
N LEU A 15 -14.77 -14.03 5.70
CA LEU A 15 -15.59 -13.01 6.41
C LEU A 15 -15.91 -13.37 7.87
N VAL A 16 -15.28 -14.38 8.44
CA VAL A 16 -15.22 -14.55 9.90
C VAL A 16 -13.89 -13.99 10.36
N PHE A 17 -13.87 -12.72 10.75
CA PHE A 17 -13.10 -12.11 11.85
C PHE A 17 -13.42 -10.62 11.86
N ALA A 18 -14.59 -10.28 12.39
CA ALA A 18 -14.89 -8.94 12.86
C ALA A 18 -15.49 -9.07 14.25
N GLU A 19 -14.64 -9.38 15.23
CA GLU A 19 -14.89 -9.08 16.64
C GLU A 19 -13.69 -8.29 17.14
N THR A 20 -13.94 -7.00 17.29
CA THR A 20 -13.88 -6.26 18.55
C THR A 20 -12.48 -6.25 19.17
N THR A 21 -11.90 -5.06 19.21
CA THR A 21 -11.69 -4.32 20.46
C THR A 21 -10.79 -3.12 20.17
N PHE A 22 -10.90 -2.13 21.06
CA PHE A 22 -9.75 -1.37 21.53
C PHE A 22 -9.39 -0.11 20.74
N PHE A 23 -9.90 1.04 21.17
CA PHE A 23 -9.09 1.97 21.96
C PHE A 23 -10.00 3.02 22.62
N ASP A 24 -9.88 3.09 23.95
CA ASP A 24 -10.24 4.23 24.78
C ASP A 24 -9.89 5.55 24.10
N ASN A 25 -10.82 6.52 24.21
CA ASN A 25 -10.58 7.92 23.96
C ASN A 25 -10.47 8.64 25.32
N PRO A 26 -9.26 8.86 25.87
CA PRO A 26 -9.08 9.73 27.01
C PRO A 26 -8.21 10.93 26.65
N ASP A 27 -8.57 11.68 25.61
CA ASP A 27 -7.97 12.98 25.32
C ASP A 27 -8.96 14.10 25.64
N ASP A 28 -9.29 14.25 26.93
CA ASP A 28 -9.85 15.50 27.48
C ASP A 28 -9.27 15.73 28.90
N PHE A 29 -7.94 15.72 29.01
CA PHE A 29 -7.27 16.37 30.15
C PHE A 29 -6.99 17.83 29.81
N PHE A 30 -8.01 18.66 29.99
CA PHE A 30 -7.92 20.11 29.98
C PHE A 30 -7.00 20.57 31.13
N ILE A 31 -5.74 20.89 30.81
CA ILE A 31 -4.87 21.68 31.70
C ILE A 31 -5.34 23.13 31.62
N MET A 32 -6.02 23.60 32.66
CA MET A 32 -6.22 25.03 32.92
C MET A 32 -5.01 25.59 33.68
N GLY A 33 -4.64 26.82 33.31
CA GLY A 33 -3.44 27.57 33.71
C GLY A 33 -3.21 27.67 35.21
N ASP A 34 -1.94 27.76 35.61
CA ASP A 34 -1.21 29.02 35.76
C ASP A 34 -1.67 29.79 37.00
N SER A 35 -0.94 29.60 38.09
CA SER A 35 -0.42 30.64 38.97
C SER A 35 0.21 29.97 40.18
N THR A 36 1.53 30.04 40.31
CA THR A 36 2.21 30.44 41.56
C THR A 36 3.71 30.49 41.33
N ALA A 37 4.23 31.71 41.43
CA ALA A 37 5.64 32.04 41.46
C ALA A 37 6.38 31.25 42.55
N THR A 38 7.60 30.79 42.25
CA THR A 38 8.74 30.79 43.17
C THR A 38 10.04 30.60 42.37
N SER A 39 10.87 31.65 42.38
CA SER A 39 12.29 31.60 42.04
C SER A 39 13.04 30.81 43.11
N PRO A 40 14.10 30.05 42.76
CA PRO A 40 15.41 30.61 43.10
C PRO A 40 16.48 30.39 42.04
N THR A 41 17.33 31.40 41.95
CA THR A 41 18.70 31.40 41.43
C THR A 41 19.54 30.24 41.95
N GLY A 42 20.26 29.56 41.05
CA GLY A 42 21.23 28.51 41.37
C GLY A 42 22.12 28.21 40.18
N GLU A 43 23.17 29.02 40.03
CA GLU A 43 24.30 28.85 39.11
C GLU A 43 25.16 27.64 39.52
N VAL A 44 25.37 26.68 38.62
CA VAL A 44 26.51 25.74 38.67
C VAL A 44 27.02 25.48 37.26
N THR A 45 28.11 26.15 36.92
CA THR A 45 29.10 25.74 35.90
C THR A 45 29.81 24.45 36.31
N GLY A 46 30.06 23.53 35.38
CA GLY A 46 31.10 22.50 35.56
C GLY A 46 30.86 21.23 34.76
N GLY A 47 31.70 20.98 33.77
CA GLY A 47 31.54 19.91 32.78
C GLY A 47 31.65 18.48 33.31
N THR A 48 31.37 17.52 32.44
CA THR A 48 32.09 16.24 32.37
C THR A 48 31.88 15.64 30.98
N THR A 49 32.95 15.70 30.19
CA THR A 49 33.26 14.75 29.12
C THR A 49 33.14 13.32 29.64
N GLY A 50 32.17 12.56 29.13
CA GLY A 50 32.03 11.12 29.35
C GLY A 50 31.93 10.40 28.00
N GLY A 51 33.01 9.72 27.62
CA GLY A 51 33.18 9.11 26.30
C GLY A 51 32.34 7.87 26.03
N THR A 52 32.14 7.66 24.72
CA THR A 52 32.19 6.36 24.02
C THR A 52 31.38 5.20 24.61
N THR A 53 30.13 5.09 24.15
CA THR A 53 29.76 4.01 23.22
C THR A 53 28.72 4.56 22.25
N SER A 54 29.15 5.04 21.08
CA SER A 54 28.24 5.25 19.96
C SER A 54 27.82 3.87 19.42
N GLY A 55 27.00 3.15 20.19
CA GLY A 55 26.10 2.16 19.64
C GLY A 55 25.16 2.90 18.73
N GLY A 56 25.60 3.13 17.49
CA GLY A 56 24.86 3.88 16.49
C GLY A 56 23.51 3.22 16.32
N SER A 57 22.49 3.80 16.92
CA SER A 57 21.13 3.35 16.73
C SER A 57 20.83 3.56 15.25
N CYS A 58 20.72 2.45 14.52
CA CYS A 58 20.37 2.44 13.11
C CYS A 58 18.90 2.82 13.05
N LEU A 59 18.59 4.11 12.97
CA LEU A 59 17.25 4.64 12.82
C LEU A 59 17.00 4.96 11.35
N THR A 60 15.82 4.63 10.84
CA THR A 60 15.40 4.92 9.47
C THR A 60 13.98 5.44 9.45
N ASN A 61 13.65 6.23 8.43
CA ASN A 61 12.30 6.71 8.18
C ASN A 61 11.53 5.73 7.27
N TRP A 62 10.21 5.95 7.22
CA TRP A 62 9.31 5.30 6.28
C TRP A 62 9.28 6.10 4.97
N SER A 63 9.39 5.40 3.86
CA SER A 63 9.19 5.92 2.51
C SER A 63 7.92 5.32 1.93
N CYS A 64 6.99 6.16 1.48
CA CYS A 64 5.71 5.70 0.94
C CYS A 64 5.61 5.99 -0.55
N SER A 65 4.97 5.08 -1.30
CA SER A 65 4.58 5.34 -2.68
C SER A 65 3.50 6.42 -2.77
N SER A 66 3.27 6.92 -3.99
CA SER A 66 2.06 7.69 -4.29
C SER A 66 0.80 6.89 -3.96
N TRP A 67 -0.29 7.61 -3.67
CA TRP A 67 -1.60 7.02 -3.50
C TRP A 67 -2.09 6.35 -4.80
N SER A 68 -2.77 5.22 -4.67
CA SER A 68 -3.49 4.58 -5.76
C SER A 68 -4.66 5.45 -6.19
N SER A 69 -5.22 5.17 -7.37
CA SER A 69 -6.51 5.72 -7.76
C SER A 69 -7.56 5.44 -6.68
N CYS A 70 -8.45 6.41 -6.47
CA CYS A 70 -9.58 6.24 -5.58
C CYS A 70 -10.55 5.20 -6.15
N MET A 71 -10.69 4.06 -5.48
CA MET A 71 -11.61 3.00 -5.87
C MET A 71 -12.61 2.78 -4.75
N ASN A 72 -13.92 2.89 -5.04
CA ASN A 72 -14.99 2.73 -4.06
C ASN A 72 -14.82 3.64 -2.81
N GLY A 73 -14.30 4.85 -3.01
CA GLY A 73 -14.07 5.81 -1.93
C GLY A 73 -12.86 5.51 -1.04
N ILE A 74 -11.99 4.56 -1.43
CA ILE A 74 -10.78 4.20 -0.71
C ILE A 74 -9.58 4.25 -1.66
N GLN A 75 -8.49 4.85 -1.18
CA GLN A 75 -7.20 4.82 -1.85
C GLN A 75 -6.16 4.21 -0.91
N THR A 76 -5.19 3.51 -1.51
CA THR A 76 -4.15 2.79 -0.78
C THR A 76 -2.77 3.21 -1.25
N ARG A 77 -1.78 3.10 -0.38
CA ARG A 77 -0.35 3.29 -0.71
C ARG A 77 0.49 2.29 0.05
N ILE A 78 1.71 2.09 -0.42
CA ILE A 78 2.65 1.15 0.19
C ILE A 78 3.74 1.94 0.90
N CYS A 79 3.96 1.69 2.19
CA CYS A 79 5.04 2.31 2.96
C CYS A 79 6.10 1.27 3.33
N THR A 80 7.34 1.51 2.93
CA THR A 80 8.50 0.64 3.21
C THR A 80 9.55 1.36 4.03
N LYS A 81 10.39 0.61 4.75
CA LYS A 81 11.54 1.17 5.45
C LYS A 81 12.59 1.59 4.43
N GLU A 82 13.04 2.84 4.50
CA GLU A 82 14.08 3.37 3.60
C GLU A 82 15.38 2.54 3.72
N ARG A 83 15.78 2.18 4.95
CA ARG A 83 16.88 1.26 5.22
C ARG A 83 16.38 -0.01 5.89
N ILE A 84 16.40 -1.12 5.17
CA ILE A 84 15.80 -2.38 5.63
C ILE A 84 16.44 -2.93 6.93
N ASN A 85 17.75 -2.66 7.10
CA ASN A 85 18.56 -3.13 8.22
C ASN A 85 18.53 -2.21 9.46
N CYS A 86 17.82 -1.08 9.37
CA CYS A 86 17.63 -0.17 10.48
C CYS A 86 16.22 -0.32 11.10
N TYR A 87 16.10 0.13 12.34
CA TYR A 87 14.85 0.29 13.08
C TYR A 87 14.06 1.49 12.54
N ALA A 88 12.77 1.30 12.29
CA ALA A 88 11.83 2.36 11.98
C ALA A 88 10.73 2.38 13.03
N ASP A 89 10.35 3.56 13.51
CA ASP A 89 9.30 3.71 14.50
C ASP A 89 7.93 3.39 13.87
N LEU A 90 7.27 2.36 14.39
CA LEU A 90 5.93 1.95 13.94
C LEU A 90 4.87 3.01 14.24
N LYS A 91 5.05 3.84 15.28
CA LYS A 91 4.12 4.93 15.61
C LYS A 91 4.16 6.05 14.58
N LYS A 92 5.29 6.22 13.89
CA LYS A 92 5.48 7.19 12.81
C LYS A 92 5.13 6.62 11.44
N LYS A 93 4.70 5.35 11.35
CA LYS A 93 4.30 4.76 10.07
C LYS A 93 3.02 5.47 9.60
N PRO A 94 3.03 6.11 8.41
CA PRO A 94 1.84 6.73 7.88
C PRO A 94 0.77 5.68 7.53
N THR A 95 -0.51 6.06 7.59
CA THR A 95 -1.60 5.16 7.20
C THR A 95 -1.48 4.79 5.73
N GLU A 96 -1.68 3.51 5.44
CA GLU A 96 -1.62 2.94 4.08
C GLU A 96 -2.96 2.99 3.36
N ASN A 97 -4.06 3.23 4.09
CA ASN A 97 -5.41 3.33 3.54
C ASN A 97 -6.05 4.63 4.01
N GLN A 98 -6.68 5.37 3.11
CA GLN A 98 -7.49 6.53 3.48
C GLN A 98 -8.73 6.65 2.61
N SER A 99 -9.77 7.28 3.17
CA SER A 99 -10.96 7.63 2.42
C SER A 99 -10.63 8.69 1.37
N CYS A 100 -11.30 8.61 0.23
CA CYS A 100 -11.19 9.56 -0.86
C CYS A 100 -12.56 9.78 -1.50
N SER A 101 -12.77 10.94 -2.10
CA SER A 101 -13.92 11.19 -2.95
C SER A 101 -13.50 10.96 -4.40
N VAL A 102 -14.25 10.14 -5.13
CA VAL A 102 -14.17 10.17 -6.58
C VAL A 102 -14.92 11.42 -6.98
N GLU A 103 -14.21 12.45 -7.44
CA GLU A 103 -14.86 13.57 -8.10
C GLU A 103 -15.43 13.01 -9.40
N THR A 104 -16.72 12.66 -9.37
CA THR A 104 -17.49 12.47 -10.58
C THR A 104 -17.57 13.84 -11.21
N GLU A 105 -16.77 14.07 -12.25
CA GLU A 105 -16.92 15.20 -13.15
C GLU A 105 -18.33 15.13 -13.75
N ASN A 106 -19.31 15.68 -13.02
CA ASN A 106 -20.56 16.11 -13.60
C ASN A 106 -20.23 17.40 -14.32
N ASP A 107 -20.16 17.30 -15.64
CA ASP A 107 -19.99 18.42 -16.58
C ASP A 107 -20.80 19.64 -16.12
N THR A 108 -20.12 20.63 -15.56
CA THR A 108 -20.57 22.01 -15.63
C THR A 108 -19.55 22.73 -16.49
N GLU A 109 -19.97 22.91 -17.74
CA GLU A 109 -19.36 23.71 -18.78
C GLU A 109 -18.83 25.04 -18.23
N SER A 110 -17.50 25.17 -18.21
CA SER A 110 -16.82 26.44 -18.37
C SER A 110 -15.63 26.19 -19.29
N GLU A 111 -15.73 26.76 -20.49
CA GLU A 111 -14.67 26.79 -21.47
C GLU A 111 -13.39 27.38 -20.87
N GLU A 112 -12.30 26.61 -20.80
CA GLU A 112 -10.99 27.07 -21.28
C GLU A 112 -10.11 25.86 -21.58
N GLY A 113 -9.53 25.87 -22.79
CA GLY A 113 -8.99 24.68 -23.44
C GLY A 113 -7.82 24.02 -22.72
N ASN A 114 -7.82 22.69 -22.76
CA ASN A 114 -6.59 21.93 -22.67
C ASN A 114 -6.63 20.71 -23.61
N LEU A 115 -5.51 20.46 -24.27
CA LEU A 115 -5.35 19.57 -25.40
C LEU A 115 -5.65 18.11 -25.03
N ILE A 116 -6.63 17.54 -25.72
CA ILE A 116 -7.00 16.14 -25.62
C ILE A 116 -5.83 15.29 -26.11
N SER A 117 -5.15 14.61 -25.19
CA SER A 117 -4.42 13.38 -25.53
C SER A 117 -5.47 12.32 -25.82
N GLN A 118 -5.83 12.18 -27.10
CA GLN A 118 -6.75 11.17 -27.60
C GLN A 118 -6.06 9.80 -27.53
N SER A 119 -5.94 9.22 -26.34
CA SER A 119 -5.82 7.77 -26.22
C SER A 119 -7.23 7.21 -26.37
N SER A 120 -7.54 6.66 -27.54
CA SER A 120 -8.73 5.87 -27.75
C SER A 120 -8.88 4.87 -26.60
N PRO A 121 -10.08 4.70 -26.00
CA PRO A 121 -10.29 3.69 -24.96
C PRO A 121 -10.01 2.32 -25.59
N VAL A 122 -8.85 1.76 -25.29
CA VAL A 122 -8.47 0.44 -25.77
C VAL A 122 -9.37 -0.54 -25.03
N ASN A 123 -10.30 -1.17 -25.74
CA ASN A 123 -11.25 -2.11 -25.16
C ASN A 123 -10.47 -3.29 -24.53
N PHE A 124 -10.30 -3.27 -23.20
CA PHE A 124 -9.55 -4.29 -22.46
C PHE A 124 -10.11 -5.70 -22.70
N GLN A 125 -11.42 -5.83 -22.93
CA GLN A 125 -12.06 -7.09 -23.33
C GLN A 125 -11.51 -7.64 -24.66
N ASN A 126 -11.25 -6.76 -25.63
CA ASN A 126 -10.69 -7.15 -26.93
C ASN A 126 -9.23 -7.57 -26.78
N ILE A 127 -8.45 -6.87 -25.94
CA ILE A 127 -7.06 -7.23 -25.64
C ILE A 127 -6.98 -8.59 -24.95
N ILE A 128 -7.79 -8.82 -23.91
CA ILE A 128 -7.85 -10.10 -23.19
C ILE A 128 -8.19 -11.24 -24.15
N THR A 129 -9.17 -11.04 -25.04
CA THR A 129 -9.56 -12.03 -26.05
C THR A 129 -8.40 -12.38 -27.00
N LEU A 130 -7.65 -11.37 -27.46
CA LEU A 130 -6.48 -11.57 -28.32
C LEU A 130 -5.36 -12.34 -27.61
N VAL A 131 -5.06 -12.00 -26.35
CA VAL A 131 -4.01 -12.66 -25.57
C VAL A 131 -4.34 -14.14 -25.33
N ILE A 132 -5.59 -14.44 -24.94
CA ILE A 132 -6.04 -15.83 -24.74
C ILE A 132 -5.94 -16.62 -26.06
N GLY A 133 -6.35 -16.02 -27.19
CA GLY A 133 -6.22 -16.65 -28.50
C GLY A 133 -4.79 -17.03 -28.86
N LEU A 134 -3.82 -16.14 -28.62
CA LEU A 134 -2.40 -16.41 -28.89
C LEU A 134 -1.84 -17.56 -28.02
N ILE A 135 -2.21 -17.61 -26.74
CA ILE A 135 -1.77 -18.68 -25.83
C ILE A 135 -2.28 -20.05 -26.32
N VAL A 136 -3.54 -20.12 -26.77
CA VAL A 136 -4.13 -21.36 -27.30
C VAL A 136 -3.40 -21.80 -28.57
N ILE A 137 -3.15 -20.89 -29.51
CA ILE A 137 -2.45 -21.18 -30.77
C ILE A 137 -1.02 -21.69 -30.49
N ILE A 138 -0.29 -21.03 -29.60
CA ILE A 138 1.06 -21.44 -29.19
C ILE A 138 1.02 -22.83 -28.55
N GLY A 139 0.06 -23.09 -27.65
CA GLY A 139 -0.11 -24.40 -27.01
C GLY A 139 -0.37 -25.52 -28.03
N ILE A 140 -1.21 -25.26 -29.03
CA ILE A 140 -1.50 -26.22 -30.11
C ILE A 140 -0.25 -26.47 -30.96
N ALA A 141 0.49 -25.42 -31.34
CA ALA A 141 1.72 -25.55 -32.11
C ALA A 141 2.78 -26.39 -31.37
N ILE A 142 2.99 -26.11 -30.08
CA ILE A 142 3.88 -26.89 -29.21
C ILE A 142 3.42 -28.34 -29.14
N PHE A 143 2.12 -28.59 -28.96
CA PHE A 143 1.57 -29.95 -28.92
C PHE A 143 1.88 -30.73 -30.21
N PHE A 144 1.69 -30.12 -31.38
CA PHE A 144 2.00 -30.75 -32.67
C PHE A 144 3.50 -30.98 -32.86
N VAL A 145 4.35 -30.03 -32.47
CA VAL A 145 5.82 -30.18 -32.53
C VAL A 145 6.27 -31.30 -31.61
N CYS A 146 5.79 -31.33 -30.36
CA CYS A 146 6.06 -32.38 -29.39
C CYS A 146 5.58 -33.75 -29.89
N LYS A 147 4.39 -33.82 -30.49
CA LYS A 147 3.84 -35.05 -31.08
C LYS A 147 4.68 -35.52 -32.27
N ARG A 148 5.12 -34.61 -33.14
CA ARG A 148 6.02 -34.92 -34.26
C ARG A 148 7.40 -35.37 -33.79
N HIS A 149 7.94 -34.76 -32.74
CA HIS A 149 9.23 -35.14 -32.18
C HIS A 149 9.17 -36.53 -31.52
N LYS A 150 8.09 -36.85 -30.79
CA LYS A 150 7.88 -38.19 -30.24
C LYS A 150 7.75 -39.26 -31.33
N LYS A 151 7.04 -38.96 -32.43
CA LYS A 151 6.89 -39.92 -33.55
C LYS A 151 8.19 -40.21 -34.29
N LYS A 152 9.15 -39.28 -34.32
CA LYS A 152 10.47 -39.50 -34.96
C LYS A 152 11.46 -40.28 -34.08
N ARG A 153 11.18 -40.43 -32.78
CA ARG A 153 12.02 -41.13 -31.79
C ARG A 153 11.61 -42.58 -31.55
N TYR A 154 10.56 -43.05 -32.21
CA TYR A 154 10.05 -44.42 -32.23
C TYR A 154 10.17 -44.96 -33.65
#